data_AF-A0A261S186-F1
#
_entry.id   AF-A0A261S186-F1
#
_cell.length_a   1.000
_cell.length_b   1.000
_cell.length_c   1.000
_cell.angle_alpha   90.00
_cell.angle_beta   90.00
_cell.angle_gamma   90.00
#
_symmetry.space_group_name_H-M   'P 1'
#
loop_
_entity.id
_entity.type
_entity.pdbx_description
1 polymer ?
#
loop_
_entity_poly.entity_id
_entity_poly.type
_entity_poly.pdbx_seq_one_letter_code
_entity_poly.pdbx_strand_id
1 'polypeptide(L)'
;MMLRRITTSRYRECSFRIASRTRVRHSPEIRMPQPAPATPASIAGNALDLALDATYWNPLLENLADSLRGEHTILMLRDDRPENGGLTASARLASDHFQAFLDPSRAQEMASISSRLETDRAVNWSQLISENEFERTPFYNEVVRPANGFHAAVIRHRRPGWSSFLAVCRPRGRGAFDSASIARMQAMSDAVTMSLDLYWRFSAARTKSAMLERILDQLEDGVLLTDANGAPLHANTSALRILAQRDGLALGRSGLVATAAPSAQALSDAIAAASRPDTHAEQRLRISRPSRLPMLLTLYPIQHAGMEIAGVGKPAIAIFIHNPEAPRVIDQKAVAGAFSLTARESEIACHVGSGCSIDAIAAMLGLQRSTVRSHLIQIFGKTQTHSQAQLAALMNSFIRP
;
A
#
# COMPACT_ATOMS: atom_id res chain seq x y z
N MET A 1 44.46 5.98 -32.44
CA MET A 1 44.76 6.36 -33.83
C MET A 1 43.57 5.92 -34.69
N MET A 2 43.07 6.83 -35.53
CA MET A 2 41.71 6.90 -36.10
C MET A 2 41.13 5.65 -36.77
N LEU A 3 39.80 5.53 -36.62
CA LEU A 3 38.88 4.63 -37.31
C LEU A 3 38.93 4.81 -38.85
N ARG A 4 38.88 3.68 -39.57
CA ARG A 4 38.43 3.58 -40.96
C ARG A 4 37.09 2.83 -40.98
N ARG A 5 36.05 3.45 -41.55
CA ARG A 5 34.91 2.73 -42.15
C ARG A 5 34.62 3.34 -43.52
N ILE A 6 34.75 2.50 -44.53
CA ILE A 6 34.40 2.74 -45.92
C ILE A 6 33.01 2.11 -46.16
N THR A 7 32.20 2.90 -46.85
CA THR A 7 30.92 2.68 -47.56
C THR A 7 30.53 1.27 -48.00
N THR A 8 29.22 0.95 -48.06
CA THR A 8 28.49 0.74 -49.34
C THR A 8 26.99 0.44 -49.18
N SER A 9 26.27 0.84 -50.23
CA SER A 9 24.83 0.81 -50.53
C SER A 9 24.32 -0.55 -51.08
N ARG A 10 23.02 -0.85 -50.89
CA ARG A 10 22.09 -1.65 -51.76
C ARG A 10 20.73 -1.81 -51.05
N TYR A 11 19.61 -1.20 -51.49
CA TYR A 11 18.64 -1.54 -52.56
C TYR A 11 17.58 -2.64 -52.24
N ARG A 12 16.30 -2.27 -52.50
CA ARG A 12 15.02 -3.02 -52.72
C ARG A 12 14.28 -3.59 -51.50
N GLU A 13 13.13 -3.05 -51.09
CA GLU A 13 11.77 -3.08 -51.69
C GLU A 13 11.20 -4.47 -51.96
N CYS A 14 10.19 -4.86 -51.17
CA CYS A 14 9.09 -5.70 -51.60
C CYS A 14 7.84 -5.33 -50.80
N SER A 15 6.88 -4.71 -51.48
CA SER A 15 5.58 -4.28 -50.97
C SER A 15 4.57 -5.43 -51.08
N PHE A 16 3.77 -5.66 -50.03
CA PHE A 16 2.48 -6.35 -50.17
C PHE A 16 1.41 -5.55 -49.41
N ARG A 17 0.48 -4.96 -50.18
CA ARG A 17 -0.79 -4.41 -49.70
C ARG A 17 -1.80 -5.55 -49.58
N ILE A 18 -2.47 -5.68 -48.44
CA ILE A 18 -3.85 -6.15 -48.39
C ILE A 18 -4.63 -5.16 -47.52
N ALA A 19 -5.67 -4.60 -48.11
CA ALA A 19 -6.61 -3.67 -47.48
C ALA A 19 -7.57 -4.42 -46.56
N SER A 20 -7.82 -3.87 -45.37
CA SER A 20 -9.07 -4.09 -44.65
C SER A 20 -9.51 -2.80 -43.97
N ARG A 21 -10.65 -2.28 -44.45
CA ARG A 21 -11.41 -1.21 -43.83
C ARG A 21 -11.94 -1.73 -42.49
N THR A 22 -11.48 -1.17 -41.38
CA THR A 22 -12.19 -1.29 -40.10
C THR A 22 -12.49 0.11 -39.61
N ARG A 23 -13.77 0.51 -39.72
CA ARG A 23 -14.30 1.72 -39.10
C ARG A 23 -14.00 1.65 -37.61
N VAL A 24 -13.25 2.61 -37.09
CA VAL A 24 -13.21 2.89 -35.66
C VAL A 24 -14.62 3.33 -35.28
N ARG A 25 -15.41 2.43 -34.66
CA ARG A 25 -16.61 2.83 -33.95
C ARG A 25 -16.12 3.67 -32.78
N HIS A 26 -16.46 4.97 -32.77
CA HIS A 26 -16.44 5.73 -31.53
C HIS A 26 -17.34 4.99 -30.53
N SER A 27 -16.73 4.45 -29.48
CA SER A 27 -17.45 4.06 -28.28
C SER A 27 -18.25 5.29 -27.82
N PRO A 28 -19.55 5.16 -27.52
CA PRO A 28 -20.28 6.27 -26.96
C PRO A 28 -19.62 6.63 -25.63
N GLU A 29 -19.19 7.88 -25.48
CA GLU A 29 -18.96 8.44 -24.16
C GLU A 29 -20.22 8.16 -23.35
N ILE A 30 -20.08 7.31 -22.31
CA ILE A 30 -21.13 7.12 -21.32
C ILE A 30 -21.22 8.46 -20.61
N ARG A 31 -22.10 9.33 -21.11
CA ARG A 31 -22.45 10.59 -20.48
C ARG A 31 -23.07 10.19 -19.14
N MET A 32 -22.30 10.31 -18.07
CA MET A 32 -22.83 10.07 -16.72
C MET A 32 -24.07 10.97 -16.58
N PRO A 33 -25.22 10.42 -16.17
CA PRO A 33 -26.40 11.25 -15.95
C PRO A 33 -26.02 12.36 -14.98
N GLN A 34 -26.45 13.59 -15.25
CA GLN A 34 -26.30 14.66 -14.27
C GLN A 34 -26.87 14.14 -12.94
N PRO A 35 -26.10 14.19 -11.85
CA PRO A 35 -26.55 13.64 -10.58
C PRO A 35 -27.84 14.36 -10.19
N ALA A 36 -28.89 13.59 -9.91
CA ALA A 36 -30.10 14.14 -9.30
C ALA A 36 -29.71 14.94 -8.04
N PRO A 37 -30.46 15.99 -7.68
CA PRO A 37 -30.12 16.81 -6.51
C PRO A 37 -29.95 15.92 -5.28
N ALA A 38 -28.81 16.05 -4.59
CA ALA A 38 -28.52 15.22 -3.42
C ALA A 38 -29.55 15.50 -2.32
N THR A 39 -30.40 14.52 -2.07
CA THR A 39 -31.33 14.50 -0.93
C THR A 39 -30.74 13.61 0.16
N PRO A 40 -31.14 13.78 1.43
CA PRO A 40 -30.75 12.85 2.48
C PRO A 40 -31.01 11.37 2.12
N ALA A 41 -32.11 11.10 1.43
CA ALA A 41 -32.46 9.76 0.96
C ALA A 41 -31.50 9.24 -0.14
N SER A 42 -31.11 10.07 -1.11
CA SER A 42 -30.17 9.65 -2.16
C SER A 42 -28.75 9.45 -1.61
N ILE A 43 -28.34 10.26 -0.63
CA ILE A 43 -27.06 10.11 0.06
C ILE A 43 -27.00 8.78 0.80
N ALA A 44 -28.05 8.47 1.58
CA ALA A 44 -28.16 7.20 2.29
C ALA A 44 -28.18 6.00 1.33
N GLY A 45 -28.88 6.13 0.20
CA GLY A 45 -28.93 5.11 -0.85
C GLY A 45 -27.57 4.83 -1.51
N ASN A 46 -26.69 5.84 -1.61
CA ASN A 46 -25.36 5.74 -2.22
C ASN A 46 -24.23 5.61 -1.18
N ALA A 47 -24.57 5.30 0.08
CA ALA A 47 -23.59 5.29 1.17
C ALA A 47 -22.45 4.30 0.96
N LEU A 48 -22.74 3.15 0.33
CA LEU A 48 -21.73 2.14 0.02
C LEU A 48 -20.76 2.62 -1.08
N ASP A 49 -21.27 3.24 -2.14
CA ASP A 49 -20.43 3.77 -3.23
C ASP A 49 -19.49 4.86 -2.72
N LEU A 50 -20.00 5.76 -1.89
CA LEU A 50 -19.21 6.79 -1.19
C LEU A 50 -18.14 6.18 -0.26
N ALA A 51 -18.46 5.05 0.38
CA ALA A 51 -17.54 4.38 1.29
C ALA A 51 -16.41 3.64 0.56
N LEU A 52 -16.70 3.09 -0.63
CA LEU A 52 -15.74 2.26 -1.38
C LEU A 52 -14.88 3.07 -2.34
N ASP A 53 -15.40 4.15 -2.91
CA ASP A 53 -14.71 4.94 -3.92
C ASP A 53 -14.72 6.44 -3.59
N ALA A 54 -13.50 6.96 -3.39
CA ALA A 54 -13.27 8.36 -3.03
C ALA A 54 -13.76 9.35 -4.10
N THR A 55 -13.92 8.92 -5.35
CA THR A 55 -14.35 9.78 -6.47
C THR A 55 -15.79 10.27 -6.34
N TYR A 56 -16.65 9.56 -5.60
CA TYR A 56 -18.05 9.95 -5.38
C TYR A 56 -18.21 11.10 -4.38
N TRP A 57 -17.17 11.45 -3.61
CA TRP A 57 -17.23 12.56 -2.66
C TRP A 57 -17.31 13.92 -3.34
N ASN A 58 -16.58 14.14 -4.44
CA ASN A 58 -16.60 15.44 -5.13
C ASN A 58 -18.00 15.78 -5.69
N PRO A 59 -18.71 14.89 -6.41
CA PRO A 59 -20.09 15.16 -6.86
C PRO A 59 -21.08 15.39 -5.70
N LEU A 60 -20.93 14.67 -4.58
CA LEU A 60 -21.76 14.90 -3.39
C LEU A 60 -21.52 16.31 -2.82
N LEU A 61 -20.26 16.71 -2.73
CA LEU A 61 -19.83 18.01 -2.23
C LEU A 61 -20.29 19.15 -3.16
N GLU A 62 -20.27 18.95 -4.48
CA GLU A 62 -20.86 19.90 -5.43
C GLU A 62 -22.37 20.09 -5.21
N ASN A 63 -23.11 19.00 -5.02
CA ASN A 63 -24.55 19.06 -4.74
C ASN A 63 -24.86 19.72 -3.39
N LEU A 64 -24.01 19.53 -2.37
CA LEU A 64 -24.08 20.26 -1.10
C LEU A 64 -23.90 21.76 -1.32
N ALA A 65 -22.91 22.16 -2.13
CA ALA A 65 -22.70 23.56 -2.50
C ALA A 65 -23.98 24.15 -3.14
N ASP A 66 -24.57 23.47 -4.12
CA ASP A 66 -25.79 23.94 -4.79
C ASP A 66 -26.99 24.06 -3.84
N SER A 67 -27.22 23.03 -3.04
CA SER A 67 -28.39 22.95 -2.15
C SER A 67 -28.40 24.06 -1.10
N LEU A 68 -27.22 24.43 -0.60
CA LEU A 68 -27.04 25.50 0.38
C LEU A 68 -26.70 26.86 -0.25
N ARG A 69 -26.58 26.94 -1.59
CA ARG A 69 -26.10 28.12 -2.32
C ARG A 69 -24.73 28.59 -1.82
N GLY A 70 -23.85 27.62 -1.55
CA GLY A 70 -22.44 27.80 -1.24
C GLY A 70 -21.59 28.03 -2.48
N GLU A 71 -20.46 28.68 -2.28
CA GLU A 71 -19.41 28.91 -3.27
C GLU A 71 -18.55 27.64 -3.44
N HIS A 72 -18.13 27.07 -2.32
CA HIS A 72 -17.29 25.88 -2.27
C HIS A 72 -17.55 25.07 -1.00
N THR A 73 -17.09 23.82 -0.99
CA THR A 73 -17.22 22.93 0.15
C THR A 73 -15.91 22.25 0.47
N ILE A 74 -15.70 21.96 1.74
CA ILE A 74 -14.51 21.30 2.26
C ILE A 74 -14.95 20.19 3.20
N LEU A 75 -14.45 18.98 2.97
CA LEU A 75 -14.60 17.83 3.85
C LEU A 75 -13.22 17.37 4.29
N MET A 76 -13.06 17.20 5.60
CA MET A 76 -11.87 16.60 6.19
C MET A 76 -12.33 15.52 7.18
N LEU A 77 -12.02 14.26 6.92
CA LEU A 77 -12.08 13.17 7.88
C LEU A 77 -10.66 12.86 8.34
N ARG A 78 -10.48 12.78 9.66
CA ARG A 78 -9.23 12.44 10.30
C ARG A 78 -9.43 11.15 11.09
N ASP A 79 -8.55 10.19 10.87
CA ASP A 79 -8.37 9.06 11.77
C ASP A 79 -7.62 9.55 13.03
N ASP A 80 -7.97 9.02 14.19
CA ASP A 80 -7.23 9.28 15.45
C ASP A 80 -5.80 8.71 15.38
N ARG A 81 -5.57 7.72 14.50
CA ARG A 81 -4.28 7.11 14.18
C ARG A 81 -3.69 7.72 12.91
N PRO A 82 -2.63 8.54 13.01
CA PRO A 82 -2.08 9.25 11.86
C PRO A 82 -1.60 8.34 10.72
N GLU A 83 -1.19 7.10 11.02
CA GLU A 83 -0.74 6.11 10.04
C GLU A 83 -1.82 5.60 9.09
N ASN A 84 -3.10 5.74 9.47
CA ASN A 84 -4.24 5.29 8.65
C ASN A 84 -4.69 6.35 7.64
N GLY A 85 -4.13 7.56 7.71
CA GLY A 85 -4.50 8.68 6.87
C GLY A 85 -5.89 9.27 7.22
N GLY A 86 -6.56 9.81 6.22
CA GLY A 86 -7.87 10.42 6.33
C GLY A 86 -8.52 10.61 4.96
N LEU A 87 -9.69 11.22 4.92
CA LEU A 87 -10.31 11.67 3.67
C LEU A 87 -10.24 13.19 3.63
N THR A 88 -9.72 13.76 2.55
CA THR A 88 -9.84 15.19 2.30
C THR A 88 -10.41 15.36 0.91
N ALA A 89 -11.49 16.13 0.82
CA ALA A 89 -12.17 16.39 -0.44
C ALA A 89 -12.69 17.83 -0.44
N SER A 90 -12.75 18.42 -1.63
CA SER A 90 -13.34 19.73 -1.82
C SER A 90 -14.06 19.80 -3.16
N ALA A 91 -15.03 20.69 -3.25
CA ALA A 91 -15.72 21.00 -4.50
C ALA A 91 -15.67 22.51 -4.74
N ARG A 92 -15.53 22.89 -6.02
CA ARG A 92 -15.49 24.30 -6.49
C ARG A 92 -14.37 25.13 -5.85
N LEU A 93 -13.31 24.47 -5.39
CA LEU A 93 -12.14 25.11 -4.81
C LEU A 93 -10.90 24.72 -5.61
N ALA A 94 -10.12 25.71 -6.03
CA ALA A 94 -8.87 25.46 -6.73
C ALA A 94 -7.89 24.69 -5.82
N SER A 95 -7.08 23.81 -6.41
CA SER A 95 -6.22 22.89 -5.64
C SER A 95 -5.20 23.61 -4.75
N ASP A 96 -4.63 24.72 -5.21
CA ASP A 96 -3.72 25.57 -4.44
C ASP A 96 -4.38 26.16 -3.19
N HIS A 97 -5.59 26.70 -3.33
CA HIS A 97 -6.39 27.17 -2.20
C HIS A 97 -6.75 26.02 -1.25
N PHE A 98 -7.12 24.85 -1.78
CA PHE A 98 -7.44 23.69 -0.96
C PHE A 98 -6.23 23.20 -0.15
N GLN A 99 -5.03 23.17 -0.74
CA GLN A 99 -3.80 22.81 -0.02
C GLN A 99 -3.49 23.78 1.13
N ALA A 100 -3.82 25.07 0.99
CA ALA A 100 -3.65 26.03 2.08
C ALA A 100 -4.52 25.70 3.32
N PHE A 101 -5.69 25.07 3.14
CA PHE A 101 -6.51 24.57 4.25
C PHE A 101 -5.92 23.32 4.93
N LEU A 102 -5.09 22.55 4.21
CA LEU A 102 -4.48 21.31 4.70
C LEU A 102 -3.11 21.55 5.36
N ASP A 103 -2.47 22.69 5.08
CA ASP A 103 -1.18 23.06 5.65
C ASP A 103 -1.25 23.19 7.18
N PRO A 104 -0.55 22.34 7.95
CA PRO A 104 -0.58 22.38 9.41
C PRO A 104 -0.15 23.72 10.01
N SER A 105 0.77 24.44 9.35
CA SER A 105 1.27 25.73 9.81
C SER A 105 0.21 26.84 9.73
N ARG A 106 -0.75 26.70 8.81
CA ARG A 106 -1.85 27.66 8.57
C ARG A 106 -3.18 27.20 9.16
N ALA A 107 -3.34 25.91 9.43
CA ALA A 107 -4.56 25.31 9.94
C ALA A 107 -4.65 25.24 11.47
N GLN A 108 -3.61 25.65 12.22
CA GLN A 108 -3.60 25.61 13.69
C GLN A 108 -4.72 26.48 14.31
N GLU A 109 -4.93 27.67 13.77
CA GLU A 109 -5.97 28.58 14.23
C GLU A 109 -7.38 28.08 13.87
N MET A 110 -7.54 27.49 12.68
CA MET A 110 -8.76 26.75 12.31
C MET A 110 -9.06 25.62 13.30
N ALA A 111 -8.05 24.84 13.69
CA ALA A 111 -8.19 23.77 14.68
C ALA A 111 -8.62 24.31 16.05
N SER A 112 -8.07 25.45 16.47
CA SER A 112 -8.45 26.12 17.72
C SER A 112 -9.91 26.58 17.71
N ILE A 113 -10.35 27.27 16.66
CA ILE A 113 -11.73 27.77 16.54
C ILE A 113 -12.71 26.60 16.41
N SER A 114 -12.41 25.64 15.54
CA SER A 114 -13.27 24.46 15.35
C SER A 114 -13.33 23.58 16.60
N SER A 115 -12.36 23.64 17.53
CA SER A 115 -12.45 22.92 18.80
C SER A 115 -13.71 23.28 19.61
N ARG A 116 -14.21 24.51 19.47
CA ARG A 116 -15.43 25.05 20.11
C ARG A 116 -16.75 24.49 19.55
N LEU A 117 -16.72 23.78 18.41
CA LEU A 117 -17.92 23.19 17.82
C LEU A 117 -18.54 22.13 18.73
N GLU A 118 -19.85 22.20 18.92
CA GLU A 118 -20.57 21.02 19.42
C GLU A 118 -20.57 19.94 18.33
N THR A 119 -20.32 18.69 18.73
CA THR A 119 -20.35 17.55 17.81
C THR A 119 -21.78 17.30 17.35
N ASP A 120 -21.93 16.87 16.08
CA ASP A 120 -23.20 16.52 15.45
C ASP A 120 -24.21 17.66 15.35
N ARG A 121 -23.74 18.92 15.47
CA ARG A 121 -24.58 20.11 15.31
C ARG A 121 -24.05 21.05 14.22
N ALA A 122 -24.86 21.28 13.20
CA ALA A 122 -24.59 22.27 12.17
C ALA A 122 -24.81 23.68 12.71
N VAL A 123 -23.85 24.57 12.48
CA VAL A 123 -23.90 25.98 12.91
C VAL A 123 -23.31 26.91 11.87
N ASN A 124 -23.62 28.20 11.96
CA ASN A 124 -22.86 29.22 11.26
C ASN A 124 -21.49 29.40 11.94
N TRP A 125 -20.44 29.55 11.15
CA TRP A 125 -19.08 29.82 11.65
C TRP A 125 -19.01 31.07 12.54
N SER A 126 -19.84 32.08 12.26
CA SER A 126 -19.95 33.31 13.06
C SER A 126 -20.46 33.09 14.49
N GLN A 127 -20.99 31.90 14.81
CA GLN A 127 -21.34 31.53 16.18
C GLN A 127 -20.13 31.09 17.01
N LEU A 128 -19.00 30.74 16.37
CA LEU A 128 -17.78 30.29 17.05
C LEU A 128 -16.79 31.42 17.29
N ILE A 129 -16.80 32.41 16.38
CA ILE A 129 -15.91 33.57 16.35
C ILE A 129 -16.67 34.74 15.72
N SER A 130 -16.56 35.93 16.31
CA SER A 130 -17.21 37.12 15.74
C SER A 130 -16.58 37.48 14.39
N GLU A 131 -17.35 38.11 13.49
CA GLU A 131 -16.83 38.47 12.15
C GLU A 131 -15.60 39.40 12.22
N ASN A 132 -15.60 40.36 13.15
CA ASN A 132 -14.48 41.28 13.35
C ASN A 132 -13.23 40.57 13.89
N GLU A 133 -13.39 39.63 14.83
CA GLU A 133 -12.27 38.83 15.32
C GLU A 133 -11.73 37.91 14.21
N PHE A 134 -12.62 37.26 13.47
CA PHE A 134 -12.27 36.38 12.36
C PHE A 134 -11.45 37.09 11.28
N GLU A 135 -11.84 38.31 10.90
CA GLU A 135 -11.12 39.11 9.90
C GLU A 135 -9.67 39.45 10.28
N ARG A 136 -9.37 39.46 11.58
CA ARG A 136 -8.03 39.78 12.09
C ARG A 136 -7.13 38.56 12.18
N THR A 137 -7.67 37.36 11.95
CA THR A 137 -6.91 36.10 12.01
C THR A 137 -6.00 35.92 10.79
N PRO A 138 -4.78 35.40 10.98
CA PRO A 138 -3.96 34.89 9.87
C PRO A 138 -4.71 33.86 9.02
N PHE A 139 -5.46 32.94 9.65
CA PHE A 139 -6.24 31.95 8.92
C PHE A 139 -7.23 32.57 7.92
N TYR A 140 -7.94 33.63 8.30
CA TYR A 140 -8.82 34.33 7.36
C TYR A 140 -8.02 34.99 6.22
N ASN A 141 -6.99 35.77 6.56
CA ASN A 141 -6.29 36.60 5.58
C ASN A 141 -5.45 35.79 4.59
N GLU A 142 -4.88 34.66 5.03
CA GLU A 142 -3.97 33.84 4.24
C GLU A 142 -4.64 32.63 3.57
N VAL A 143 -5.76 32.13 4.12
CA VAL A 143 -6.40 30.89 3.63
C VAL A 143 -7.83 31.14 3.13
N VAL A 144 -8.71 31.70 3.96
CA VAL A 144 -10.15 31.79 3.64
C VAL A 144 -10.46 32.89 2.62
N ARG A 145 -9.84 34.07 2.78
CA ARG A 145 -10.05 35.22 1.89
C ARG A 145 -9.58 34.98 0.46
N PRO A 146 -8.37 34.41 0.19
CA PRO A 146 -7.96 34.03 -1.16
C PRO A 146 -8.91 33.03 -1.83
N ALA A 147 -9.51 32.13 -1.04
CA ALA A 147 -10.50 31.16 -1.49
C ALA A 147 -11.92 31.74 -1.70
N ASN A 148 -12.10 33.07 -1.66
CA ASN A 148 -13.40 33.75 -1.76
C ASN A 148 -14.43 33.32 -0.69
N GLY A 149 -13.96 32.87 0.47
CA GLY A 149 -14.79 32.48 1.61
C GLY A 149 -14.99 33.62 2.61
N PHE A 150 -16.12 33.60 3.32
CA PHE A 150 -16.32 34.45 4.51
C PHE A 150 -17.31 33.81 5.50
N HIS A 151 -18.53 33.53 5.03
CA HIS A 151 -19.53 32.82 5.81
C HIS A 151 -19.39 31.32 5.56
N ALA A 152 -19.54 30.50 6.59
CA ALA A 152 -19.56 29.05 6.44
C ALA A 152 -20.65 28.42 7.31
N ALA A 153 -21.37 27.46 6.75
CA ALA A 153 -22.14 26.48 7.50
C ALA A 153 -21.21 25.31 7.79
N VAL A 154 -21.02 24.98 9.06
CA VAL A 154 -20.04 23.97 9.48
C VAL A 154 -20.68 22.95 10.40
N ILE A 155 -20.18 21.72 10.32
CA ILE A 155 -20.53 20.65 11.24
C ILE A 155 -19.32 19.76 11.48
N ARG A 156 -19.21 19.24 12.70
CA ARG A 156 -18.19 18.26 13.08
C ARG A 156 -18.86 16.99 13.55
N HIS A 157 -18.42 15.85 13.02
CA HIS A 157 -18.75 14.54 13.61
C HIS A 157 -17.55 14.02 14.41
N ARG A 158 -17.83 13.31 15.49
CA ARG A 158 -16.83 12.57 16.26
C ARG A 158 -17.42 11.22 16.66
N ARG A 159 -16.69 10.17 16.31
CA ARG A 159 -16.98 8.78 16.65
C ARG A 159 -15.70 8.16 17.23
N PRO A 160 -15.76 6.98 17.87
CA PRO A 160 -14.54 6.30 18.29
C PRO A 160 -13.63 6.01 17.09
N GLY A 161 -12.42 6.56 17.06
CA GLY A 161 -11.42 6.30 16.03
C GLY A 161 -11.38 7.30 14.88
N TRP A 162 -12.39 8.16 14.72
CA TRP A 162 -12.38 9.18 13.68
C TRP A 162 -13.18 10.43 14.03
N SER A 163 -12.79 11.55 13.42
CA SER A 163 -13.57 12.79 13.43
C SER A 163 -13.64 13.38 12.03
N SER A 164 -14.72 14.11 11.73
CA SER A 164 -14.84 14.82 10.46
C SER A 164 -15.24 16.27 10.65
N PHE A 165 -14.87 17.09 9.70
CA PHE A 165 -15.25 18.49 9.58
C PHE A 165 -15.75 18.72 8.17
N LEU A 166 -17.00 19.16 8.05
CA LEU A 166 -17.62 19.52 6.78
C LEU A 166 -18.00 21.00 6.85
N ALA A 167 -17.59 21.74 5.82
CA ALA A 167 -17.88 23.15 5.67
C ALA A 167 -18.46 23.43 4.28
N VAL A 168 -19.52 24.24 4.24
CA VAL A 168 -20.03 24.88 3.03
C VAL A 168 -19.80 26.37 3.18
N CYS A 169 -18.97 26.94 2.33
CA CYS A 169 -18.49 28.31 2.42
C CYS A 169 -19.15 29.20 1.36
N ARG A 170 -19.33 30.49 1.64
CA ARG A 170 -19.78 31.48 0.67
C ARG A 170 -19.18 32.87 0.93
N PRO A 171 -19.08 33.73 -0.10
CA PRO A 171 -18.46 35.04 0.03
C PRO A 171 -19.30 35.99 0.88
N ARG A 172 -18.66 37.05 1.38
CA ARG A 172 -19.27 38.08 2.23
C ARG A 172 -20.54 38.69 1.64
N GLY A 173 -20.54 38.96 0.33
CA GLY A 173 -21.69 39.58 -0.36
C GLY A 173 -22.96 38.73 -0.38
N ARG A 174 -22.91 37.45 0.00
CA ARG A 174 -24.07 36.54 0.07
C ARG A 174 -24.72 36.50 1.47
N GLY A 175 -24.15 37.17 2.47
CA GLY A 175 -24.62 37.18 3.87
C GLY A 175 -24.44 35.83 4.58
N ALA A 176 -24.88 35.69 5.84
CA ALA A 176 -24.80 34.44 6.62
C ALA A 176 -25.93 33.43 6.32
N PHE A 177 -25.68 32.14 6.52
CA PHE A 177 -26.68 31.09 6.22
C PHE A 177 -27.89 31.22 7.15
N ASP A 178 -29.08 31.16 6.58
CA ASP A 178 -30.33 31.18 7.33
C ASP A 178 -30.58 29.84 8.06
N SER A 179 -31.53 29.84 8.99
CA SER A 179 -31.90 28.65 9.78
C SER A 179 -32.33 27.48 8.91
N ALA A 180 -33.02 27.74 7.79
CA ALA A 180 -33.41 26.70 6.83
C ALA A 180 -32.21 26.04 6.13
N SER A 181 -31.16 26.81 5.83
CA SER A 181 -29.92 26.28 5.25
C SER A 181 -29.12 25.49 6.27
N ILE A 182 -29.06 25.93 7.53
CA ILE A 182 -28.43 25.17 8.62
C ILE A 182 -29.20 23.86 8.90
N ALA A 183 -30.52 23.87 8.90
CA ALA A 183 -31.32 22.64 9.04
C ALA A 183 -31.09 21.66 7.87
N ARG A 184 -30.94 22.17 6.64
CA ARG A 184 -30.57 21.34 5.49
C ARG A 184 -29.15 20.77 5.60
N MET A 185 -28.20 21.58 6.07
CA MET A 185 -26.83 21.11 6.37
C MET A 185 -26.88 19.93 7.34
N GLN A 186 -27.61 20.07 8.44
CA GLN A 186 -27.77 19.01 9.44
C GLN A 186 -28.31 17.72 8.80
N ALA A 187 -29.45 17.80 8.12
CA ALA A 187 -30.09 16.63 7.52
C ALA A 187 -29.20 15.92 6.48
N MET A 188 -28.43 16.67 5.69
CA MET A 188 -27.50 16.08 4.72
C MET A 188 -26.29 15.46 5.42
N SER A 189 -25.72 16.12 6.44
CA SER A 189 -24.57 15.61 7.17
C SER A 189 -24.90 14.33 7.95
N ASP A 190 -26.10 14.26 8.54
CA ASP A 190 -26.59 13.05 9.21
C ASP A 190 -26.68 11.87 8.22
N ALA A 191 -27.15 12.12 7.00
CA ALA A 191 -27.20 11.09 5.94
C ALA A 191 -25.80 10.64 5.47
N VAL A 192 -24.80 11.53 5.49
CA VAL A 192 -23.42 11.23 5.10
C VAL A 192 -22.65 10.46 6.18
N THR A 193 -23.08 10.54 7.45
CA THR A 193 -22.35 9.97 8.59
C THR A 193 -22.13 8.46 8.46
N MET A 194 -23.12 7.71 7.95
CA MET A 194 -22.97 6.28 7.70
C MET A 194 -21.89 5.99 6.65
N SER A 195 -21.87 6.76 5.57
CA SER A 195 -20.87 6.66 4.50
C SER A 195 -19.46 6.94 5.03
N LEU A 196 -19.30 7.94 5.90
CA LEU A 196 -18.02 8.26 6.55
C LEU A 196 -17.55 7.13 7.49
N ASP A 197 -18.46 6.54 8.27
CA ASP A 197 -18.14 5.42 9.16
C ASP A 197 -17.69 4.19 8.35
N LEU A 198 -18.42 3.85 7.29
CA LEU A 198 -18.05 2.78 6.38
C LEU A 198 -16.71 3.06 5.68
N TYR A 199 -16.52 4.27 5.15
CA TYR A 199 -15.26 4.69 4.52
C TYR A 199 -14.07 4.49 5.47
N TRP A 200 -14.20 4.98 6.72
CA TRP A 200 -13.15 4.85 7.72
C TRP A 200 -12.81 3.38 8.02
N ARG A 201 -13.83 2.53 8.23
CA ARG A 201 -13.63 1.09 8.48
C ARG A 201 -12.94 0.39 7.32
N PHE A 202 -13.37 0.67 6.09
CA PHE A 202 -12.74 0.09 4.89
C PHE A 202 -11.31 0.59 4.70
N SER A 203 -11.07 1.89 4.90
CA SER A 203 -9.73 2.47 4.78
C SER A 203 -8.77 1.88 5.81
N ALA A 204 -9.18 1.79 7.08
CA ALA A 204 -8.37 1.18 8.13
C ALA A 204 -8.03 -0.29 7.84
N ALA A 205 -9.01 -1.07 7.36
CA ALA A 205 -8.78 -2.46 6.96
C ALA A 205 -7.81 -2.56 5.76
N ARG A 206 -7.98 -1.71 4.75
CA ARG A 206 -7.12 -1.67 3.56
C ARG A 206 -5.69 -1.28 3.89
N THR A 207 -5.50 -0.27 4.75
CA THR A 207 -4.17 0.14 5.22
C THR A 207 -3.49 -0.99 5.98
N LYS A 208 -4.21 -1.66 6.88
CA LYS A 208 -3.67 -2.83 7.60
C LYS A 208 -3.27 -3.96 6.65
N SER A 209 -4.10 -4.28 5.65
CA SER A 209 -3.77 -5.30 4.64
C SER A 209 -2.50 -4.92 3.86
N ALA A 210 -2.44 -3.68 3.35
CA ALA A 210 -1.29 -3.19 2.61
C ALA A 210 0.01 -3.19 3.46
N MET A 211 -0.08 -2.92 4.76
CA MET A 211 1.07 -3.04 5.66
C MET A 211 1.54 -4.49 5.82
N LEU A 212 0.61 -5.44 6.01
CA LEU A 212 0.95 -6.87 6.11
C LEU A 212 1.55 -7.41 4.80
N GLU A 213 0.98 -7.02 3.66
CA GLU A 213 1.52 -7.37 2.33
C GLU A 213 2.95 -6.85 2.15
N ARG A 214 3.22 -5.59 2.53
CA ARG A 214 4.57 -5.02 2.49
C ARG A 214 5.56 -5.78 3.37
N ILE A 215 5.12 -6.29 4.52
CA ILE A 215 5.96 -7.12 5.40
C ILE A 215 6.23 -8.47 4.73
N LEU A 216 5.22 -9.11 4.14
CA LEU A 216 5.40 -10.37 3.39
C LEU A 216 6.34 -10.18 2.19
N ASP A 217 6.33 -9.02 1.55
CA ASP A 217 7.21 -8.68 0.44
C ASP A 217 8.68 -8.50 0.84
N GLN A 218 8.97 -8.25 2.12
CA GLN A 218 10.37 -8.23 2.58
C GLN A 218 10.96 -9.63 2.71
N LEU A 219 10.12 -10.66 2.91
CA LEU A 219 10.59 -12.02 3.13
C LEU A 219 11.36 -12.57 1.92
N GLU A 220 12.55 -13.12 2.20
CA GLU A 220 13.34 -13.84 1.18
C GLU A 220 12.66 -15.13 0.70
N ASP A 221 11.89 -15.77 1.60
CA ASP A 221 11.09 -16.94 1.28
C ASP A 221 9.85 -16.55 0.46
N GLY A 222 9.50 -17.39 -0.50
CA GLY A 222 8.28 -17.22 -1.27
C GLY A 222 7.05 -17.55 -0.42
N VAL A 223 6.04 -16.69 -0.44
CA VAL A 223 4.75 -16.92 0.23
C VAL A 223 3.64 -16.88 -0.82
N LEU A 224 2.85 -17.95 -0.89
CA LEU A 224 1.64 -18.04 -1.69
C LEU A 224 0.44 -18.29 -0.78
N LEU A 225 -0.64 -17.58 -1.03
CA LEU A 225 -1.97 -17.92 -0.52
C LEU A 225 -2.76 -18.49 -1.68
N THR A 226 -3.29 -19.69 -1.57
CA THR A 226 -4.02 -20.35 -2.66
C THR A 226 -5.44 -20.74 -2.26
N ASP A 227 -6.29 -20.95 -3.26
CA ASP A 227 -7.54 -21.70 -3.09
C ASP A 227 -7.29 -23.20 -2.86
N ALA A 228 -8.36 -23.98 -2.75
CA ALA A 228 -8.33 -25.43 -2.55
C ALA A 228 -7.77 -26.24 -3.74
N ASN A 229 -7.62 -25.60 -4.90
CA ASN A 229 -7.03 -26.21 -6.10
C ASN A 229 -5.55 -25.85 -6.25
N GLY A 230 -5.01 -24.99 -5.37
CA GLY A 230 -3.65 -24.46 -5.50
C GLY A 230 -3.54 -23.26 -6.43
N ALA A 231 -4.66 -22.66 -6.85
CA ALA A 231 -4.64 -21.42 -7.63
C ALA A 231 -4.27 -20.23 -6.71
N PRO A 232 -3.28 -19.40 -7.10
CA PRO A 232 -2.82 -18.31 -6.24
C PRO A 232 -3.87 -17.20 -6.14
N LEU A 233 -4.22 -16.84 -4.90
CA LEU A 233 -5.03 -15.67 -4.53
C LEU A 233 -4.12 -14.50 -4.10
N HIS A 234 -2.96 -14.82 -3.53
CA HIS A 234 -1.91 -13.85 -3.23
C HIS A 234 -0.52 -14.50 -3.41
N ALA A 235 0.46 -13.68 -3.80
CA ALA A 235 1.85 -14.08 -3.93
C ALA A 235 2.74 -12.88 -3.56
N ASN A 236 3.68 -13.10 -2.63
CA ASN A 236 4.68 -12.08 -2.35
C ASN A 236 5.71 -11.98 -3.51
N THR A 237 6.51 -10.92 -3.47
CA THR A 237 7.54 -10.62 -4.48
C THR A 237 8.53 -11.80 -4.68
N SER A 238 8.94 -12.46 -3.59
CA SER A 238 9.83 -13.63 -3.66
C SER A 238 9.19 -14.83 -4.35
N ALA A 239 7.92 -15.14 -4.08
CA ALA A 239 7.20 -16.21 -4.75
C ALA A 239 7.05 -15.94 -6.25
N LEU A 240 6.68 -14.71 -6.64
CA LEU A 240 6.57 -14.31 -8.04
C LEU A 240 7.90 -14.49 -8.78
N ARG A 241 9.02 -14.09 -8.17
CA ARG A 241 10.38 -14.27 -8.72
C ARG A 241 10.75 -15.75 -8.86
N ILE A 242 10.38 -16.61 -7.91
CA ILE A 242 10.63 -18.06 -7.99
C ILE A 242 9.82 -18.67 -9.14
N LEU A 243 8.52 -18.35 -9.22
CA LEU A 243 7.61 -18.87 -10.23
C LEU A 243 7.99 -18.42 -11.66
N ALA A 244 8.50 -17.19 -11.80
CA ALA A 244 8.96 -16.66 -13.08
C ALA A 244 10.16 -17.43 -13.65
N GLN A 245 11.01 -18.02 -12.80
CA GLN A 245 12.17 -18.82 -13.24
C GLN A 245 11.75 -20.15 -13.90
N ARG A 246 10.54 -20.65 -13.59
CA ARG A 246 10.03 -21.95 -14.08
C ARG A 246 11.00 -23.11 -13.85
N ASP A 247 11.76 -23.03 -12.75
CA ASP A 247 12.79 -24.00 -12.37
C ASP A 247 12.34 -24.75 -11.11
N GLY A 248 11.69 -25.88 -11.30
CA GLY A 248 11.09 -26.70 -10.25
C GLY A 248 9.62 -26.39 -9.97
N LEU A 249 9.22 -25.11 -10.02
CA LEU A 249 7.83 -24.65 -9.81
C LEU A 249 7.36 -23.72 -10.92
N ALA A 250 6.08 -23.77 -11.25
CA ALA A 250 5.41 -22.86 -12.16
C ALA A 250 3.92 -22.71 -11.81
N LEU A 251 3.26 -21.70 -12.40
CA LEU A 251 1.81 -21.60 -12.42
C LEU A 251 1.27 -22.25 -13.71
N GLY A 252 0.51 -23.32 -13.54
CA GLY A 252 -0.27 -23.97 -14.59
C GLY A 252 -1.66 -23.37 -14.74
N ARG A 253 -2.51 -23.99 -15.56
CA ARG A 253 -3.90 -23.54 -15.77
C ARG A 253 -4.78 -23.70 -14.53
N SER A 254 -4.48 -24.70 -13.70
CA SER A 254 -5.26 -25.07 -12.50
C SER A 254 -4.63 -24.61 -11.19
N GLY A 255 -3.48 -23.91 -11.24
CA GLY A 255 -2.77 -23.46 -10.06
C GLY A 255 -1.29 -23.84 -10.04
N LEU A 256 -0.71 -23.91 -8.84
CA LEU A 256 0.70 -24.23 -8.62
C LEU A 256 1.02 -25.65 -9.06
N VAL A 257 2.06 -25.81 -9.88
CA VAL A 257 2.55 -27.11 -10.35
C VAL A 257 4.06 -27.19 -10.20
N ALA A 258 4.58 -28.39 -9.96
CA ALA A 258 6.01 -28.66 -10.07
C ALA A 258 6.37 -29.10 -11.49
N THR A 259 7.58 -28.78 -11.95
CA THR A 259 7.98 -29.05 -13.35
C THR A 259 8.49 -30.48 -13.55
N ALA A 260 8.96 -31.15 -12.51
CA ALA A 260 9.42 -32.54 -12.55
C ALA A 260 8.29 -33.51 -12.15
N ALA A 261 8.08 -34.59 -12.92
CA ALA A 261 6.92 -35.48 -12.75
C ALA A 261 6.74 -36.06 -11.32
N PRO A 262 7.78 -36.57 -10.62
CA PRO A 262 7.61 -37.06 -9.25
C PRO A 262 7.21 -35.96 -8.26
N SER A 263 7.77 -34.76 -8.42
CA SER A 263 7.41 -33.59 -7.60
C SER A 263 6.03 -33.04 -7.96
N ALA A 264 5.58 -33.20 -9.21
CA ALA A 264 4.27 -32.74 -9.65
C ALA A 264 3.14 -33.52 -8.97
N GLN A 265 3.26 -34.85 -8.93
CA GLN A 265 2.28 -35.70 -8.25
C GLN A 265 2.30 -35.43 -6.74
N ALA A 266 3.47 -35.40 -6.12
CA ALA A 266 3.61 -35.15 -4.67
C ALA A 266 3.01 -33.80 -4.26
N LEU A 267 3.21 -32.75 -5.07
CA LEU A 267 2.61 -31.43 -4.83
C LEU A 267 1.08 -31.46 -4.99
N SER A 268 0.57 -32.12 -6.02
CA SER A 268 -0.88 -32.27 -6.23
C SER A 268 -1.53 -33.00 -5.06
N ASP A 269 -0.93 -34.11 -4.60
CA ASP A 269 -1.44 -34.89 -3.47
C ASP A 269 -1.42 -34.07 -2.17
N ALA A 270 -0.37 -33.27 -1.99
CA ALA A 270 -0.24 -32.42 -0.81
C ALA A 270 -1.27 -31.28 -0.78
N ILE A 271 -1.50 -30.62 -1.92
CA ILE A 271 -2.54 -29.59 -2.04
C ILE A 271 -3.92 -30.21 -1.77
N ALA A 272 -4.19 -31.38 -2.34
CA ALA A 272 -5.46 -32.08 -2.13
C ALA A 272 -5.67 -32.48 -0.66
N ALA A 273 -4.61 -32.92 0.02
CA ALA A 273 -4.66 -33.27 1.43
C ALA A 273 -4.80 -32.04 2.34
N ALA A 274 -4.01 -30.99 2.11
CA ALA A 274 -4.06 -29.73 2.89
C ALA A 274 -5.38 -28.98 2.73
N SER A 275 -6.10 -29.18 1.62
CA SER A 275 -7.41 -28.55 1.36
C SER A 275 -8.59 -29.24 2.06
N ARG A 276 -8.37 -30.38 2.73
CA ARG A 276 -9.46 -31.09 3.41
C ARG A 276 -9.88 -30.33 4.68
N PRO A 277 -11.19 -30.17 4.96
CA PRO A 277 -11.69 -29.35 6.07
C PRO A 277 -11.10 -29.70 7.44
N ASP A 278 -10.86 -31.00 7.71
CA ASP A 278 -10.37 -31.50 9.01
C ASP A 278 -8.85 -31.65 9.07
N THR A 279 -8.10 -31.09 8.11
CA THR A 279 -6.64 -31.18 8.11
C THR A 279 -6.05 -30.01 8.87
N HIS A 280 -5.30 -30.33 9.94
CA HIS A 280 -4.60 -29.35 10.79
C HIS A 280 -3.08 -29.38 10.60
N ALA A 281 -2.54 -30.49 10.11
CA ALA A 281 -1.11 -30.70 10.02
C ALA A 281 -0.50 -29.99 8.80
N GLU A 282 0.61 -29.30 9.02
CA GLU A 282 1.45 -28.81 7.92
C GLU A 282 2.01 -29.98 7.11
N GLN A 283 2.21 -29.75 5.81
CA GLN A 283 2.87 -30.71 4.94
C GLN A 283 4.15 -30.13 4.38
N ARG A 284 5.22 -30.92 4.39
CA ARG A 284 6.52 -30.52 3.87
C ARG A 284 6.87 -31.33 2.64
N LEU A 285 7.27 -30.64 1.58
CA LEU A 285 7.61 -31.25 0.30
C LEU A 285 8.98 -30.79 -0.17
N ARG A 286 9.69 -31.71 -0.81
CA ARG A 286 10.92 -31.42 -1.55
C ARG A 286 10.59 -31.31 -3.03
N ILE A 287 10.88 -30.16 -3.63
CA ILE A 287 10.71 -29.94 -5.06
C ILE A 287 12.07 -30.02 -5.75
N SER A 288 12.21 -31.01 -6.62
CA SER A 288 13.46 -31.26 -7.35
C SER A 288 13.67 -30.22 -8.45
N ARG A 289 14.93 -29.80 -8.62
CA ARG A 289 15.37 -28.92 -9.72
C ARG A 289 16.47 -29.63 -10.53
N PRO A 290 16.52 -29.47 -11.86
CA PRO A 290 17.47 -30.21 -12.70
C PRO A 290 18.95 -29.93 -12.42
N SER A 291 19.32 -28.70 -12.01
CA SER A 291 20.73 -28.28 -11.88
C SER A 291 21.00 -27.43 -10.64
N ARG A 292 20.11 -27.48 -9.66
CA ARG A 292 20.15 -26.64 -8.45
C ARG A 292 19.75 -27.47 -7.23
N LEU A 293 20.08 -26.99 -6.03
CA LEU A 293 19.58 -27.61 -4.80
C LEU A 293 18.04 -27.69 -4.82
N PRO A 294 17.40 -28.69 -4.22
CA PRO A 294 15.93 -28.75 -4.17
C PRO A 294 15.35 -27.56 -3.39
N MET A 295 14.13 -27.14 -3.73
CA MET A 295 13.35 -26.22 -2.89
C MET A 295 12.58 -27.02 -1.84
N LEU A 296 12.32 -26.41 -0.68
CA LEU A 296 11.47 -26.97 0.36
C LEU A 296 10.18 -26.17 0.43
N LEU A 297 9.05 -26.86 0.35
CA LEU A 297 7.73 -26.26 0.48
C LEU A 297 7.14 -26.67 1.81
N THR A 298 6.50 -25.72 2.49
CA THR A 298 5.67 -25.99 3.65
C THR A 298 4.26 -25.48 3.38
N LEU A 299 3.28 -26.38 3.41
CA LEU A 299 1.88 -26.09 3.15
C LEU A 299 1.14 -26.08 4.49
N TYR A 300 0.53 -24.95 4.82
CA TYR A 300 -0.30 -24.74 6.00
C TYR A 300 -1.77 -24.69 5.58
N PRO A 301 -2.60 -25.65 6.01
CA PRO A 301 -4.05 -25.56 5.89
C PRO A 301 -4.57 -24.31 6.62
N ILE A 302 -5.43 -23.53 5.97
CA ILE A 302 -6.04 -22.35 6.56
C ILE A 302 -7.43 -22.73 7.05
N GLN A 303 -7.53 -22.88 8.36
CA GLN A 303 -8.80 -23.16 9.01
C GLN A 303 -9.56 -21.85 9.17
N HIS A 304 -10.82 -21.81 8.72
CA HIS A 304 -11.75 -20.69 8.89
C HIS A 304 -11.73 -19.55 7.86
N ALA A 305 -11.11 -19.74 6.68
CA ALA A 305 -11.45 -18.91 5.51
C ALA A 305 -12.77 -19.40 4.87
N GLY A 306 -13.80 -19.64 5.68
CA GLY A 306 -15.14 -20.04 5.23
C GLY A 306 -15.87 -18.94 4.45
N MET A 307 -15.39 -17.70 4.55
CA MET A 307 -15.89 -16.56 3.80
C MET A 307 -15.22 -16.54 2.44
N GLU A 308 -15.99 -16.81 1.40
CA GLU A 308 -15.63 -16.39 0.06
C GLU A 308 -15.45 -14.86 0.08
N ILE A 309 -14.23 -14.41 -0.17
CA ILE A 309 -13.94 -12.99 -0.26
C ILE A 309 -14.35 -12.59 -1.67
N ALA A 310 -15.43 -11.81 -1.80
CA ALA A 310 -15.91 -11.37 -3.10
C ALA A 310 -14.78 -10.74 -3.93
N GLY A 311 -14.54 -11.26 -5.13
CA GLY A 311 -13.47 -10.82 -6.04
C GLY A 311 -12.07 -11.37 -5.74
N VAL A 312 -11.86 -12.06 -4.61
CA VAL A 312 -10.55 -12.65 -4.21
C VAL A 312 -10.63 -14.18 -4.11
N GLY A 313 -11.80 -14.76 -3.85
CA GLY A 313 -12.01 -16.21 -3.73
C GLY A 313 -11.91 -16.73 -2.29
N LYS A 314 -11.77 -18.05 -2.15
CA LYS A 314 -11.75 -18.74 -0.84
C LYS A 314 -10.35 -19.28 -0.54
N PRO A 315 -9.55 -18.62 0.33
CA PRO A 315 -8.24 -19.14 0.69
C PRO A 315 -8.36 -20.48 1.41
N ALA A 316 -7.46 -21.40 1.09
CA ALA A 316 -7.44 -22.74 1.67
C ALA A 316 -6.05 -23.13 2.19
N ILE A 317 -4.98 -22.68 1.53
CA ILE A 317 -3.62 -23.10 1.87
C ILE A 317 -2.68 -21.89 1.81
N ALA A 318 -1.83 -21.74 2.82
CA ALA A 318 -0.63 -20.90 2.75
C ALA A 318 0.59 -21.78 2.44
N ILE A 319 1.33 -21.46 1.37
CA ILE A 319 2.51 -22.21 0.92
C ILE A 319 3.74 -21.33 1.09
N PHE A 320 4.67 -21.78 1.92
CA PHE A 320 6.00 -21.18 2.06
C PHE A 320 6.98 -21.94 1.17
N ILE A 321 7.78 -21.22 0.40
CA ILE A 321 8.75 -21.74 -0.56
C ILE A 321 10.14 -21.29 -0.11
N HIS A 322 10.87 -22.22 0.48
CA HIS A 322 12.26 -22.02 0.85
C HIS A 322 13.19 -22.41 -0.31
N ASN A 323 13.94 -21.44 -0.81
CA ASN A 323 15.00 -21.67 -1.78
C ASN A 323 16.36 -21.61 -1.07
N PRO A 324 17.05 -22.74 -0.87
CA PRO A 324 18.32 -22.77 -0.14
C PRO A 324 19.46 -22.00 -0.84
N GLU A 325 19.31 -21.69 -2.13
CA GLU A 325 20.28 -20.91 -2.91
C GLU A 325 19.82 -19.46 -3.13
N ALA A 326 18.78 -19.01 -2.43
CA ALA A 326 18.46 -17.59 -2.41
C ALA A 326 19.64 -16.82 -1.78
N PRO A 327 20.11 -15.73 -2.40
CA PRO A 327 21.16 -14.91 -1.80
C PRO A 327 20.62 -14.31 -0.51
N ARG A 328 21.26 -14.65 0.61
CA ARG A 328 20.92 -14.10 1.92
C ARG A 328 21.84 -12.94 2.25
N VAL A 329 21.27 -11.78 2.57
CA VAL A 329 22.09 -10.59 2.85
C VAL A 329 22.28 -10.43 4.35
N ILE A 330 23.50 -10.66 4.82
CA ILE A 330 23.90 -10.39 6.22
C ILE A 330 23.98 -8.87 6.41
N ASP A 331 23.31 -8.35 7.44
CA ASP A 331 23.38 -6.93 7.79
C ASP A 331 24.74 -6.58 8.42
N GLN A 332 25.68 -6.17 7.55
CA GLN A 332 27.03 -5.78 7.95
C GLN A 332 27.04 -4.66 9.00
N LYS A 333 26.08 -3.73 8.96
CA LYS A 333 26.01 -2.62 9.94
C LYS A 333 25.57 -3.14 11.30
N ALA A 334 24.58 -4.03 11.33
CA ALA A 334 24.14 -4.67 12.57
C ALA A 334 25.26 -5.50 13.19
N VAL A 335 25.99 -6.29 12.38
CA VAL A 335 27.17 -7.04 12.83
C VAL A 335 28.26 -6.11 13.38
N ALA A 336 28.57 -5.02 12.66
CA ALA A 336 29.57 -4.04 13.09
C ALA A 336 29.22 -3.43 14.46
N GLY A 337 27.96 -3.01 14.64
CA GLY A 337 27.48 -2.41 15.88
C GLY A 337 27.44 -3.41 17.05
N ALA A 338 27.00 -4.65 16.80
CA ALA A 338 26.84 -5.66 17.85
C ALA A 338 28.18 -6.10 18.46
N PHE A 339 29.24 -6.19 17.65
CA PHE A 339 30.54 -6.73 18.08
C PHE A 339 31.67 -5.70 18.02
N SER A 340 31.36 -4.42 17.78
CA SER A 340 32.35 -3.34 17.62
C SER A 340 33.45 -3.69 16.61
N LEU A 341 33.06 -4.33 15.51
CA LEU A 341 33.97 -4.65 14.42
C LEU A 341 34.26 -3.40 13.58
N THR A 342 35.49 -3.29 13.10
CA THR A 342 35.85 -2.30 12.08
C THR A 342 35.17 -2.64 10.75
N ALA A 343 35.06 -1.67 9.84
CA ALA A 343 34.44 -1.89 8.52
C ALA A 343 35.04 -3.10 7.79
N ARG A 344 36.37 -3.27 7.86
CA ARG A 344 37.08 -4.39 7.22
C ARG A 344 36.84 -5.73 7.91
N GLU A 345 36.78 -5.74 9.25
CA GLU A 345 36.45 -6.95 10.00
C GLU A 345 35.02 -7.40 9.73
N SER A 346 34.05 -6.49 9.69
CA SER A 346 32.66 -6.80 9.35
C SER A 346 32.52 -7.33 7.92
N GLU A 347 33.26 -6.75 6.96
CA GLU A 347 33.28 -7.23 5.58
C GLU A 347 33.78 -8.69 5.48
N ILE A 348 34.90 -8.99 6.14
CA ILE A 348 35.45 -10.36 6.20
C ILE A 348 34.46 -11.30 6.91
N ALA A 349 33.86 -10.88 8.03
CA ALA A 349 32.90 -11.69 8.77
C ALA A 349 31.65 -12.01 7.93
N CYS A 350 31.09 -11.04 7.20
CA CYS A 350 29.96 -11.27 6.29
C CYS A 350 30.30 -12.26 5.17
N HIS A 351 31.51 -12.21 4.59
CA HIS A 351 31.93 -13.20 3.61
C HIS A 351 32.08 -14.61 4.22
N VAL A 352 32.58 -14.72 5.45
CA VAL A 352 32.59 -16.01 6.17
C VAL A 352 31.16 -16.51 6.38
N GLY A 353 30.23 -15.65 6.80
CA GLY A 353 28.81 -15.98 6.95
C GLY A 353 28.16 -16.46 5.65
N SER A 354 28.61 -15.93 4.52
CA SER A 354 28.19 -16.33 3.16
C SER A 354 28.85 -17.64 2.68
N GLY A 355 29.65 -18.30 3.53
CA GLY A 355 30.31 -19.57 3.22
C GLY A 355 31.58 -19.44 2.37
N CYS A 356 32.13 -18.23 2.19
CA CYS A 356 33.36 -18.05 1.43
C CYS A 356 34.57 -18.66 2.15
N SER A 357 35.47 -19.29 1.37
CA SER A 357 36.76 -19.76 1.89
C SER A 357 37.72 -18.59 2.13
N ILE A 358 38.74 -18.79 2.98
CA ILE A 358 39.76 -17.78 3.24
C ILE A 358 40.45 -17.33 1.94
N ASP A 359 40.69 -18.26 1.02
CA ASP A 359 41.33 -17.96 -0.27
C ASP A 359 40.42 -17.11 -1.17
N ALA A 360 39.11 -17.41 -1.19
CA ALA A 360 38.14 -16.60 -1.91
C ALA A 360 38.03 -15.19 -1.32
N ILE A 361 38.01 -15.06 0.01
CA ILE A 361 38.00 -13.76 0.70
C ILE A 361 39.27 -12.97 0.37
N ALA A 362 40.44 -13.60 0.43
CA ALA A 362 41.71 -12.98 0.07
C ALA A 362 41.68 -12.44 -1.36
N ALA A 363 41.21 -13.24 -2.32
CA ALA A 363 41.10 -12.84 -3.72
C ALA A 363 40.09 -11.70 -3.93
N MET A 364 38.87 -11.80 -3.38
CA MET A 364 37.83 -10.77 -3.52
C MET A 364 38.26 -9.43 -2.94
N LEU A 365 38.98 -9.46 -1.83
CA LEU A 365 39.33 -8.27 -1.07
C LEU A 365 40.73 -7.73 -1.37
N GLY A 366 41.48 -8.37 -2.28
CA GLY A 366 42.85 -7.98 -2.62
C GLY A 366 43.84 -8.14 -1.46
N LEU A 367 43.64 -9.12 -0.59
CA LEU A 367 44.47 -9.39 0.59
C LEU A 367 45.31 -10.65 0.42
N GLN A 368 46.38 -10.77 1.21
CA GLN A 368 47.04 -12.06 1.37
C GLN A 368 46.26 -12.96 2.34
N ARG A 369 46.35 -14.28 2.14
CA ARG A 369 45.73 -15.29 3.02
C ARG A 369 46.15 -15.11 4.49
N SER A 370 47.41 -14.74 4.72
CA SER A 370 47.96 -14.40 6.05
C SER A 370 47.21 -13.24 6.68
N THR A 371 46.96 -12.16 5.93
CA THR A 371 46.22 -10.99 6.39
C THR A 371 44.77 -11.34 6.75
N VAL A 372 44.08 -12.14 5.93
CA VAL A 372 42.72 -12.60 6.26
C VAL A 372 42.72 -13.42 7.55
N ARG A 373 43.70 -14.32 7.75
CA ARG A 373 43.84 -15.09 8.99
C ARG A 373 44.07 -14.17 10.21
N SER A 374 44.92 -13.14 10.08
CA SER A 374 45.14 -12.17 11.16
C SER A 374 43.86 -11.42 11.53
N HIS A 375 43.05 -10.99 10.54
CA HIS A 375 41.75 -10.40 10.80
C HIS A 375 40.79 -11.38 11.47
N LEU A 376 40.75 -12.65 11.04
CA LEU A 376 39.89 -13.66 11.67
C LEU A 376 40.21 -13.90 13.14
N ILE A 377 41.48 -13.85 13.55
CA ILE A 377 41.87 -13.95 14.96
C ILE A 377 41.23 -12.81 15.78
N GLN A 378 41.27 -11.58 15.27
CA GLN A 378 40.66 -10.42 15.92
C GLN A 378 39.13 -10.55 15.95
N ILE A 379 38.52 -10.97 14.84
CA ILE A 379 37.08 -11.19 14.75
C ILE A 379 36.65 -12.23 15.76
N PHE A 380 37.30 -13.40 15.81
CA PHE A 380 37.00 -14.46 16.78
C PHE A 380 37.07 -13.99 18.23
N GLY A 381 38.05 -13.15 18.57
CA GLY A 381 38.14 -12.53 19.89
C GLY A 381 36.95 -11.60 20.19
N LYS A 382 36.55 -10.77 19.24
CA LYS A 382 35.45 -9.81 19.39
C LYS A 382 34.06 -10.46 19.36
N THR A 383 33.88 -11.55 18.62
CA THR A 383 32.61 -12.27 18.49
C THR A 383 32.48 -13.45 19.45
N GLN A 384 33.52 -13.76 20.22
CA GLN A 384 33.59 -14.93 21.12
C GLN A 384 33.31 -16.26 20.39
N THR A 385 33.77 -16.38 19.14
CA THR A 385 33.63 -17.62 18.36
C THR A 385 34.97 -18.30 18.22
N HIS A 386 35.00 -19.63 18.20
CA HIS A 386 36.23 -20.41 18.18
C HIS A 386 36.52 -21.10 16.85
N SER A 387 35.65 -20.95 15.85
CA SER A 387 35.86 -21.51 14.53
C SER A 387 35.16 -20.71 13.43
N GLN A 388 35.60 -20.90 12.19
CA GLN A 388 34.94 -20.30 11.03
C GLN A 388 33.48 -20.76 10.92
N ALA A 389 33.18 -22.01 11.29
CA ALA A 389 31.80 -22.53 11.29
C ALA A 389 30.92 -21.87 12.36
N GLN A 390 31.45 -21.65 13.58
CA GLN A 390 30.73 -20.91 14.62
C GLN A 390 30.51 -19.44 14.22
N LEU A 391 31.53 -18.80 13.64
CA LEU A 391 31.38 -17.45 13.10
C LEU A 391 30.34 -17.41 11.98
N ALA A 392 30.35 -18.37 11.05
CA ALA A 392 29.37 -18.42 9.98
C ALA A 392 27.94 -18.59 10.53
N ALA A 393 27.74 -19.49 11.50
CA ALA A 393 26.44 -19.66 12.17
C ALA A 393 25.97 -18.37 12.85
N LEU A 394 26.87 -17.67 13.55
CA LEU A 394 26.58 -16.38 14.17
C LEU A 394 26.23 -15.31 13.13
N MET A 395 26.97 -15.21 12.03
CA MET A 395 26.67 -14.23 10.98
C MET A 395 25.31 -14.48 10.32
N ASN A 396 24.90 -15.75 10.20
CA ASN A 396 23.58 -16.10 9.70
C ASN A 396 22.43 -15.68 10.65
N SER A 397 22.69 -15.34 11.92
CA SER A 397 21.67 -14.74 12.80
C SER A 397 21.45 -13.24 12.53
N PHE A 398 22.24 -12.63 11.64
CA PHE A 398 22.13 -11.22 11.23
C PHE A 398 21.65 -11.08 9.77
N ILE A 399 21.07 -12.12 9.18
CA ILE A 399 20.42 -12.02 7.87
C ILE A 399 19.25 -11.05 7.97
N ARG A 400 19.12 -10.15 6.98
CA ARG A 400 17.96 -9.26 6.89
C ARG A 400 16.70 -10.08 6.62
N PRO A 401 15.60 -9.79 7.33
CA PRO A 401 14.34 -10.49 7.11
C PRO A 401 13.79 -10.27 5.70
#